data_AF-A0A2S6MIR1-F1
#
_entry.id   AF-A0A2S6MIR1-F1
#
_cell.length_a   1.000
_cell.length_b   1.000
_cell.length_c   1.000
_cell.angle_alpha   90.00
_cell.angle_beta   90.00
_cell.angle_gamma   90.00
#
_symmetry.space_group_name_H-M   'P 1'
#
loop_
_entity.id
_entity.type
_entity.pdbx_description
1 polymer ?
#
loop_
_entity_poly.entity_id
_entity_poly.type
_entity_poly.pdbx_seq_one_letter_code
_entity_poly.pdbx_strand_id
1 'polypeptide(L)'
;MPSFRIAVEPNRRAAARFVQQVRRALQKALEEEQRKRGLSQAEIARLLKVNRSVINRELKGFKDITLGRVGELAWALGRQPRFSIEDAIHVAGANHPDLHGSGPNTPVISTASASSSNAGVYNVPGPFASAA
;
A
#
# COMPACT_ATOMS: atom_id res chain seq x y z
N MET A 1 26.69 -26.58 7.08
CA MET A 1 26.42 -25.23 7.63
C MET A 1 25.08 -25.27 8.36
N PRO A 2 24.99 -24.81 9.61
CA PRO A 2 23.71 -24.78 10.32
C PRO A 2 22.80 -23.70 9.72
N SER A 3 21.58 -24.07 9.36
CA SER A 3 20.54 -23.12 8.94
C SER A 3 19.78 -22.65 10.18
N PHE A 4 19.87 -21.36 10.50
CA PHE A 4 19.15 -20.79 11.64
C PHE A 4 17.72 -20.48 11.20
N ARG A 5 16.74 -21.24 11.69
CA ARG A 5 15.32 -20.86 11.58
C ARG A 5 15.03 -19.82 12.65
N ILE A 6 15.08 -18.53 12.28
CA ILE A 6 14.58 -17.47 13.15
C ILE A 6 13.05 -17.59 13.14
N ALA A 7 12.51 -18.29 14.14
CA ALA A 7 11.08 -18.43 14.36
C ALA A 7 10.54 -17.07 14.86
N VAL A 8 10.19 -16.19 13.92
CA VAL A 8 9.43 -14.97 14.22
C VAL A 8 7.96 -15.29 14.11
N GLU A 9 7.25 -15.18 15.22
CA GLU A 9 5.80 -15.33 15.30
C GLU A 9 5.07 -14.49 14.24
N PRO A 10 4.03 -15.02 13.57
CA PRO A 10 3.31 -14.34 12.50
C PRO A 10 2.75 -12.96 12.92
N ASN A 11 2.24 -12.84 14.15
CA ASN A 11 1.71 -11.58 14.70
C ASN A 11 2.79 -10.50 14.78
N ARG A 12 3.99 -10.85 15.28
CA ARG A 12 5.12 -9.96 15.46
C ARG A 12 5.70 -9.53 14.12
N ARG A 13 5.68 -10.43 13.13
CA ARG A 13 6.05 -10.13 11.75
C ARG A 13 5.12 -9.11 11.12
N ALA A 14 3.80 -9.27 11.28
CA ALA A 14 2.81 -8.31 10.77
C ALA A 14 3.00 -6.92 11.40
N ALA A 15 3.14 -6.85 12.73
CA ALA A 15 3.40 -5.60 13.45
C ALA A 15 4.72 -4.93 12.99
N ALA A 16 5.80 -5.71 12.87
CA ALA A 16 7.09 -5.18 12.40
C ALA A 16 7.02 -4.62 10.98
N ARG A 17 6.27 -5.27 10.07
CA ARG A 17 6.05 -4.76 8.71
C ARG A 17 5.32 -3.43 8.70
N PHE A 18 4.25 -3.31 9.48
CA PHE A 18 3.50 -2.06 9.61
C PHE A 18 4.39 -0.93 10.15
N VAL A 19 5.12 -1.18 11.24
CA VAL A 19 6.04 -0.18 11.82
C VAL A 19 7.12 0.24 10.81
N GLN A 20 7.65 -0.70 10.02
CA GLN A 20 8.62 -0.39 8.96
C GLN A 20 8.01 0.48 7.84
N GLN A 21 6.78 0.23 7.42
CA GLN A 21 6.09 1.07 6.43
C GLN A 21 5.92 2.50 6.94
N VAL A 22 5.45 2.66 8.18
CA VAL A 22 5.29 3.98 8.81
C VAL A 22 6.64 4.72 8.88
N ARG A 23 7.71 4.03 9.31
CA ARG A 23 9.06 4.63 9.35
C ARG A 23 9.55 5.09 7.97
N ARG A 24 9.37 4.27 6.94
CA ARG A 24 9.73 4.64 5.56
C ARG A 24 8.95 5.85 5.08
N ALA A 25 7.65 5.92 5.38
CA ALA A 25 6.83 7.08 5.05
C ALA A 25 7.33 8.36 5.74
N LEU A 26 7.69 8.28 7.03
CA LEU A 26 8.26 9.41 7.78
C LEU A 26 9.63 9.84 7.23
N GLN A 27 10.52 8.89 6.92
CA GLN A 27 11.83 9.18 6.32
C GLN A 27 11.69 9.87 4.96
N LYS A 28 10.81 9.35 4.10
CA LYS A 28 10.52 9.96 2.80
C LYS A 28 9.97 11.37 2.95
N ALA A 29 9.02 11.57 3.87
CA ALA A 29 8.47 12.90 4.16
C ALA A 29 9.56 13.87 4.67
N LEU A 30 10.46 13.40 5.53
CA LEU A 30 11.61 14.17 6.00
C LEU A 30 12.53 14.58 4.85
N GLU A 31 12.88 13.65 3.96
CA GLU A 31 13.74 13.95 2.80
C GLU A 31 13.09 14.96 1.84
N GLU A 32 11.78 14.85 1.63
CA GLU A 32 11.02 15.81 0.83
C GLU A 32 11.00 17.21 1.46
N GLU A 33 10.74 17.32 2.77
CA GLU A 33 10.73 18.61 3.47
C GLU A 33 12.15 19.20 3.63
N GLN A 34 13.17 18.36 3.83
CA GLN A 34 14.57 18.78 3.85
C GLN A 34 14.96 19.44 2.51
N ARG A 35 14.50 18.87 1.39
CA ARG A 35 14.74 19.42 0.06
C ARG A 35 13.92 20.68 -0.24
N LYS A 36 12.70 20.79 0.29
CA LYS A 36 11.81 21.95 0.06
C LYS A 36 12.13 23.15 0.94
N ARG A 37 12.38 22.92 2.23
CA ARG A 37 12.46 23.96 3.27
C ARG A 37 13.80 23.99 4.00
N GLY A 38 14.69 23.03 3.76
CA GLY A 38 15.91 22.87 4.54
C GLY A 38 15.69 22.25 5.92
N LEU A 39 14.48 21.73 6.19
CA LEU A 39 14.07 21.30 7.52
C LEU A 39 14.84 20.09 8.02
N SER A 40 15.65 20.29 9.06
CA SER A 40 16.55 19.29 9.61
C SER A 40 15.97 18.53 10.80
N GLN A 41 16.51 17.34 11.09
CA GLN A 41 16.17 16.59 12.31
C GLN A 41 16.43 17.40 13.60
N ALA A 42 17.39 18.32 13.57
CA ALA A 42 17.68 19.18 14.71
C ALA A 42 16.56 20.19 14.96
N GLU A 43 15.94 20.71 13.90
CA GLU A 43 14.80 21.63 14.01
C GLU A 43 13.54 20.91 14.47
N ILE A 44 13.26 19.72 13.93
CA ILE A 44 12.17 18.86 14.43
C ILE A 44 12.34 18.59 15.93
N ALA A 45 13.56 18.30 16.36
CA ALA A 45 13.86 18.08 17.77
C ALA A 45 13.58 19.33 18.63
N ARG A 46 13.89 20.53 18.13
CA ARG A 46 13.56 21.80 18.80
C ARG A 46 12.04 22.01 18.89
N LEU A 47 11.31 21.79 17.79
CA LEU A 47 9.85 21.93 17.75
C LEU A 47 9.15 21.01 18.75
N LEU A 48 9.62 19.77 18.84
CA LEU A 48 9.06 18.75 19.74
C LEU A 48 9.67 18.80 21.16
N LYS A 49 10.55 19.76 21.44
CA LYS A 49 11.26 19.91 22.73
C LYS A 49 11.93 18.62 23.21
N VAL A 50 12.52 17.86 22.28
CA VAL A 50 13.25 16.62 22.57
C VAL A 50 14.71 16.70 22.09
N ASN A 51 15.53 15.75 22.53
CA ASN A 51 16.89 15.63 22.02
C ASN A 51 16.91 15.03 20.61
N ARG A 52 17.76 15.55 19.72
CA ARG A 52 17.98 15.02 18.35
C ARG A 52 18.28 13.51 18.34
N SER A 53 18.98 13.01 19.35
CA SER A 53 19.30 11.58 19.46
C SER A 53 18.05 10.70 19.64
N VAL A 54 17.01 11.22 20.28
CA VAL A 54 15.71 10.51 20.40
C VAL A 54 15.09 10.35 19.01
N ILE A 55 14.99 11.46 18.26
CA ILE A 55 14.45 11.47 16.89
C ILE A 55 15.24 10.51 15.99
N ASN A 56 16.57 10.57 16.04
CA ASN A 56 17.44 9.71 15.22
C ASN A 56 17.22 8.22 15.53
N ARG A 57 17.11 7.84 16.81
CA ARG A 57 16.84 6.44 17.21
C ARG A 57 15.47 5.96 16.78
N GLU A 58 14.46 6.81 16.87
CA GLU A 58 13.08 6.51 16.44
C GLU A 58 13.00 6.32 14.92
N LEU A 59 13.65 7.20 14.15
CA LEU A 59 13.69 7.12 12.69
C LEU A 59 14.52 5.93 12.18
N LYS A 60 15.64 5.61 12.83
CA LYS A 60 16.48 4.46 12.46
C LYS A 60 15.91 3.11 12.94
N GLY A 61 14.89 3.13 13.79
CA GLY A 61 14.23 1.93 14.31
C GLY A 61 14.99 1.22 15.42
N PHE A 62 15.91 1.89 16.10
CA PHE A 62 16.55 1.40 17.33
C PHE A 62 15.62 1.46 18.54
N LYS A 63 14.48 2.15 18.41
CA LYS A 63 13.43 2.23 19.42
C LYS A 63 12.08 2.07 18.75
N ASP A 64 11.17 1.37 19.42
CA ASP A 64 9.77 1.32 19.00
C ASP A 64 9.15 2.72 19.04
N ILE A 65 8.37 3.00 18.01
CA ILE A 65 7.68 4.28 17.85
C ILE A 65 6.20 4.07 18.15
N THR A 66 5.66 4.89 19.04
CA THR A 66 4.22 4.87 19.34
C THR A 66 3.46 5.66 18.28
N LEU A 67 2.17 5.34 18.08
CA LEU A 67 1.33 6.10 17.15
C LEU A 67 1.22 7.59 17.52
N GLY A 68 1.18 7.92 18.81
CA GLY A 68 1.22 9.31 19.28
C GLY A 68 2.49 10.03 18.81
N ARG A 69 3.64 9.36 18.90
CA ARG A 69 4.91 9.92 18.43
C ARG A 69 4.95 10.11 16.91
N VAL A 70 4.33 9.21 16.15
CA VAL A 70 4.17 9.36 14.70
C VAL A 70 3.35 10.62 14.38
N GLY A 71 2.28 10.87 15.13
CA GLY A 71 1.45 12.08 15.00
C GLY A 71 2.25 13.37 15.25
N GLU A 72 3.02 13.41 16.33
CA GLU A 72 3.91 14.54 16.65
C GLU A 72 4.94 14.81 15.54
N LEU A 73 5.59 13.77 15.02
CA LEU A 73 6.54 13.89 13.93
C LEU A 73 5.87 14.39 12.65
N ALA A 74 4.68 13.88 12.32
CA ALA A 74 3.93 14.33 11.15
C ALA A 74 3.54 15.81 11.28
N TRP A 75 3.08 16.24 12.46
CA TRP A 75 2.80 17.65 12.76
C TRP A 75 4.05 18.52 12.59
N ALA A 76 5.20 18.09 13.11
CA ALA A 76 6.46 18.84 12.97
C ALA A 76 6.94 18.92 11.51
N LEU A 77 6.57 17.95 10.67
CA LEU A 77 6.80 17.98 9.22
C LEU A 77 5.76 18.80 8.46
N GLY A 78 4.74 19.34 9.14
CA GLY A 78 3.63 20.05 8.51
C GLY A 78 2.72 19.14 7.66
N ARG A 79 2.62 17.86 8.02
CA ARG A 79 1.82 16.85 7.31
C ARG A 79 0.79 16.23 8.24
N GLN A 80 -0.25 15.65 7.63
CA GLN A 80 -1.26 14.89 8.34
C GLN A 80 -1.09 13.39 8.06
N PRO A 81 -0.93 12.54 9.09
CA PRO A 81 -0.89 11.10 8.88
C PRO A 81 -2.30 10.59 8.58
N ARG A 82 -2.43 9.72 7.57
CA ARG A 82 -3.66 8.99 7.24
C ARG A 82 -3.38 7.49 7.37
N PHE A 83 -4.31 6.77 7.98
CA PHE A 83 -4.22 5.33 8.19
C PHE A 83 -5.52 4.66 7.73
N SER A 84 -5.40 3.59 6.97
CA SER A 84 -6.48 2.69 6.55
C SER A 84 -6.07 1.25 6.87
N ILE A 85 -7.06 0.44 7.22
CA ILE A 85 -6.91 -1.01 7.36
C ILE A 85 -7.66 -1.63 6.18
N GLU A 86 -6.98 -2.46 5.41
CA GLU A 86 -7.50 -3.12 4.22
C GLU A 86 -7.44 -4.64 4.40
N ASP A 87 -8.26 -5.36 3.64
CA ASP A 87 -8.25 -6.82 3.65
C ASP A 87 -6.92 -7.35 3.08
N ALA A 88 -6.40 -8.40 3.71
CA ALA A 88 -5.15 -9.02 3.27
C ALA A 88 -5.37 -9.83 1.99
N ILE A 89 -4.96 -9.29 0.84
CA ILE A 89 -4.96 -10.03 -0.43
C ILE A 89 -3.78 -11.00 -0.44
N HIS A 90 -4.06 -12.30 -0.39
CA HIS A 90 -3.06 -13.35 -0.56
C HIS A 90 -3.01 -13.80 -2.02
N VAL A 91 -2.07 -13.26 -2.79
CA VAL A 91 -1.83 -13.72 -4.18
C VAL A 91 -1.04 -15.03 -4.14
N ALA A 92 -1.61 -16.11 -4.68
CA ALA A 92 -0.94 -17.40 -4.79
C ALA A 92 0.32 -17.28 -5.66
N GLY A 93 1.47 -17.77 -5.15
CA GLY A 93 2.76 -17.70 -5.85
C GLY A 93 3.66 -16.51 -5.46
N ALA A 94 3.19 -15.60 -4.60
CA ALA A 94 4.01 -14.50 -4.12
C ALA A 94 4.73 -14.85 -2.80
N ASN A 95 6.05 -14.65 -2.75
CA ASN A 95 6.85 -14.79 -1.52
C ASN A 95 6.58 -13.68 -0.48
N HIS A 96 5.68 -12.75 -0.82
CA HIS A 96 5.18 -11.69 0.04
C HIS A 96 3.70 -11.48 -0.28
N PRO A 97 2.83 -11.18 0.70
CA PRO A 97 1.50 -10.69 0.40
C PRO A 97 1.64 -9.37 -0.37
N ASP A 98 0.92 -9.25 -1.48
CA ASP A 98 0.88 -8.03 -2.27
C ASP A 98 0.10 -6.98 -1.47
N LEU A 99 0.80 -6.00 -0.90
CA LEU A 99 0.21 -4.94 -0.07
C LEU A 99 -0.17 -3.70 -0.89
N HIS A 100 -0.20 -3.81 -2.22
CA HIS A 100 -0.67 -2.76 -3.12
C HIS A 100 -1.93 -3.22 -3.82
N GLY A 101 -3.08 -2.77 -3.31
CA GLY A 101 -4.32 -2.76 -4.07
C GLY A 101 -4.15 -1.92 -5.33
N SER A 102 -3.86 -2.58 -6.45
CA SER A 102 -4.18 -2.02 -7.76
C SER A 102 -5.70 -2.15 -7.91
N GLY A 103 -6.37 -1.00 -8.04
CA GLY A 103 -7.82 -0.87 -8.09
C GLY A 103 -8.51 -1.57 -9.27
N PRO A 104 -9.81 -1.30 -9.48
CA PRO A 104 -10.84 -2.32 -9.63
C PRO A 104 -11.11 -2.79 -11.06
N ASN A 105 -11.69 -4.00 -11.14
CA ASN A 105 -12.49 -4.57 -12.22
C ASN A 105 -11.82 -4.83 -13.58
N THR A 106 -11.52 -6.11 -13.82
CA THR A 106 -12.07 -6.79 -14.99
C THR A 106 -12.61 -8.15 -14.55
N PRO A 107 -13.93 -8.42 -14.61
CA PRO A 107 -14.36 -9.81 -14.64
C PRO A 107 -13.72 -10.43 -15.88
N VAL A 108 -12.89 -11.44 -15.69
CA VAL A 108 -12.52 -12.34 -16.78
C VAL A 108 -13.82 -13.04 -17.20
N ILE A 109 -14.50 -12.45 -18.18
CA ILE A 109 -15.56 -13.14 -18.91
C ILE A 109 -14.86 -14.36 -19.49
N SER A 110 -15.11 -15.52 -18.90
CA SER A 110 -14.84 -16.81 -19.53
C SER A 110 -15.74 -16.89 -20.75
N THR A 111 -15.32 -16.28 -21.86
CA THR A 111 -15.85 -16.62 -23.17
C THR A 111 -15.37 -18.03 -23.47
N ALA A 112 -16.20 -18.99 -23.11
CA ALA A 112 -16.16 -20.31 -23.71
C ALA A 112 -16.12 -20.12 -25.22
N SER A 113 -15.09 -20.69 -25.85
CA SER A 113 -14.93 -20.73 -27.30
C SER A 113 -16.11 -21.49 -27.92
N ALA A 114 -17.19 -20.77 -28.23
CA ALA A 114 -18.19 -21.26 -29.16
C ALA A 114 -17.62 -21.10 -30.56
N SER A 115 -17.20 -22.22 -31.14
CA SER A 115 -16.79 -22.36 -32.53
C SER A 115 -17.85 -21.76 -33.46
N SER A 116 -17.44 -20.68 -34.11
CA SER A 116 -18.15 -20.02 -35.20
C SER A 116 -18.19 -20.93 -36.43
N SER A 117 -19.40 -21.24 -36.89
CA SER A 117 -19.67 -21.48 -38.30
C SER A 117 -20.97 -20.73 -38.63
N ASN A 118 -20.85 -19.49 -39.09
CA ASN A 118 -21.97 -18.84 -39.77
C ASN A 118 -21.48 -18.31 -41.12
N ALA A 119 -21.79 -19.09 -42.16
CA ALA A 119 -21.60 -18.71 -43.54
C ALA A 119 -22.91 -18.10 -44.05
N GLY A 120 -22.79 -16.95 -44.74
CA GLY A 120 -23.77 -16.56 -45.75
C GLY A 120 -24.77 -15.48 -45.36
N VAL A 121 -24.32 -14.24 -45.48
CA VAL A 121 -25.06 -13.03 -45.90
C VAL A 121 -26.10 -13.40 -47.01
N TYR A 122 -27.37 -12.95 -47.00
CA TYR A 122 -27.93 -11.72 -47.61
C TYR A 122 -29.41 -11.58 -47.16
N ASN A 123 -29.82 -10.46 -46.57
CA ASN A 123 -30.47 -9.29 -47.20
C ASN A 123 -32.02 -9.38 -47.30
N VAL A 124 -32.67 -8.40 -46.66
CA VAL A 124 -34.12 -8.04 -46.53
C VAL A 124 -34.80 -7.82 -47.90
N PRO A 125 -36.17 -7.81 -48.08
CA PRO A 125 -37.14 -7.02 -47.29
C PRO A 125 -38.60 -7.56 -47.17
N GLY A 126 -39.42 -6.91 -46.32
CA GLY A 126 -40.84 -6.67 -46.65
C GLY A 126 -41.92 -7.23 -45.68
N PRO A 127 -42.92 -6.40 -45.29
CA PRO A 127 -43.94 -6.72 -44.29
C PRO A 127 -45.12 -7.48 -44.90
N PHE A 128 -45.95 -8.17 -44.11
CA PHE A 128 -47.42 -8.14 -44.18
C PHE A 128 -48.02 -9.10 -43.13
N ALA A 129 -49.11 -8.63 -42.54
CA ALA A 129 -49.93 -9.31 -41.57
C ALA A 129 -50.81 -10.41 -42.19
N SER A 130 -51.43 -11.21 -41.30
CA SER A 130 -52.79 -11.78 -41.38
C SER A 130 -52.94 -13.31 -41.47
N ALA A 131 -54.14 -13.73 -41.04
CA ALA A 131 -54.76 -15.06 -40.92
C ALA A 131 -54.38 -15.85 -39.66
N ALA A 132 -55.24 -15.90 -38.63
CA ALA A 132 -56.53 -16.63 -38.51
C ALA A 132 -56.33 -18.10 -38.10
#